data_AF-A0A2D4TNF4-F1
#
_entry.id   AF-A0A2D4TNF4-F1
#
_cell.length_a   1.000
_cell.length_b   1.000
_cell.length_c   1.000
_cell.angle_alpha   90.00
_cell.angle_beta   90.00
_cell.angle_gamma   90.00
#
_symmetry.space_group_name_H-M   'P 1'
#
loop_
_entity.id
_entity.type
_entity.pdbx_description
1 polymer ?
#
loop_
_entity_poly.entity_id
_entity_poly.type
_entity_poly.pdbx_seq_one_letter_code
_entity_poly.pdbx_strand_id
1 'polypeptide(L)'
;FLYMVYVAVYSKLKPEVAPSLPPELLYVPKKDYPGMILKSFLPPVLLISMIKGSILLGIATPSEAGAVGAFGVLVLAIANRRLTYEMVQGVCHTSARTISMIFFIIVSATCFAYVYRSLGGDDIVEHLILSSGFDSWELLILLMAITFMLGFFLDWIEITLIVLPVFAPLVTGLDFGDHIAKNDIVFWFLILMAINLQTSFLTPPFGFALFYMKGIAPKEVKIQSIYKGIIPFVILQLIGLSMVMWKPNIALWLMKSVYDY
;
A
#
# COMPACT_ATOMS: atom_id res chain seq x y z
N PHE A 1 -9.62 6.88 -7.87
CA PHE A 1 -10.47 7.25 -9.02
C PHE A 1 -10.74 6.05 -9.93
N LEU A 2 -9.72 5.39 -10.48
CA LEU A 2 -9.85 4.23 -11.38
C LEU A 2 -10.83 3.16 -10.86
N TYR A 3 -10.72 2.79 -9.58
CA TYR A 3 -11.65 1.82 -8.98
C TYR A 3 -13.10 2.29 -8.96
N MET A 4 -13.36 3.57 -8.69
CA MET A 4 -14.73 4.12 -8.65
C MET A 4 -15.34 4.10 -10.05
N VAL A 5 -14.56 4.51 -11.07
CA VAL A 5 -15.00 4.47 -12.47
C VAL A 5 -15.27 3.03 -12.88
N TYR A 6 -14.37 2.10 -12.59
CA TYR A 6 -14.57 0.69 -12.88
C TYR A 6 -15.83 0.13 -12.24
N VAL A 7 -16.02 0.36 -10.93
CA VAL A 7 -17.21 -0.13 -10.21
C VAL A 7 -18.49 0.49 -10.78
N ALA A 8 -18.50 1.79 -11.08
CA ALA A 8 -19.67 2.48 -11.66
C ALA A 8 -20.00 2.01 -13.08
N VAL A 9 -18.99 1.77 -13.91
CA VAL A 9 -19.17 1.26 -15.27
C VAL A 9 -19.61 -0.21 -15.23
N TYR A 10 -18.97 -1.03 -14.40
CA TYR A 10 -19.28 -2.46 -14.30
C TYR A 10 -20.68 -2.70 -13.73
N SER A 11 -21.09 -1.94 -12.70
CA SER A 11 -22.45 -2.02 -12.15
C SER A 11 -23.52 -1.57 -13.14
N LYS A 12 -23.23 -0.58 -13.99
CA LYS A 12 -24.14 -0.12 -15.04
C LYS A 12 -24.27 -1.14 -16.18
N LEU A 13 -23.17 -1.79 -16.57
CA LEU A 13 -23.15 -2.78 -17.65
C LEU A 13 -23.72 -4.14 -17.23
N LYS A 14 -23.54 -4.53 -15.97
CA LYS A 14 -24.13 -5.75 -15.40
C LYS A 14 -24.87 -5.42 -14.10
N PRO A 15 -26.15 -5.03 -14.19
CA PRO A 15 -26.98 -4.75 -13.01
C PRO A 15 -27.15 -5.96 -12.08
N GLU A 16 -27.04 -7.19 -12.61
CA GLU A 16 -27.15 -8.42 -11.83
C GLU A 16 -26.04 -8.60 -10.78
N VAL A 17 -24.87 -7.99 -10.97
CA VAL A 17 -23.75 -8.09 -10.00
C VAL A 17 -23.86 -7.06 -8.88
N ALA A 18 -24.73 -6.06 -9.04
CA ALA A 18 -25.06 -5.05 -8.05
C ALA A 18 -26.58 -4.85 -8.03
N PRO A 19 -27.36 -5.89 -7.63
CA PRO A 19 -28.80 -5.81 -7.63
C PRO A 19 -29.26 -4.70 -6.68
N SER A 20 -30.30 -3.98 -7.09
CA SER A 20 -30.94 -2.98 -6.24
C SER A 20 -31.33 -3.60 -4.91
N LEU A 21 -31.07 -2.88 -3.81
CA LEU A 21 -31.51 -3.30 -2.48
C LEU A 21 -33.03 -3.58 -2.50
N PRO A 22 -33.51 -4.61 -1.79
CA PRO A 22 -34.94 -4.85 -1.62
C PRO A 22 -35.67 -3.57 -1.19
N PRO A 23 -36.92 -3.34 -1.62
CA PRO A 23 -37.71 -2.14 -1.29
C PRO A 23 -37.75 -1.79 0.21
N GLU A 24 -37.69 -2.82 1.06
CA GLU A 24 -37.67 -2.73 2.51
C GLU A 24 -36.38 -2.13 3.09
N LEU A 25 -35.24 -2.34 2.41
CA LEU A 25 -33.93 -1.78 2.78
C LEU A 25 -33.63 -0.45 2.08
N LEU A 26 -34.41 -0.08 1.07
CA LEU A 26 -34.31 1.21 0.38
C LEU A 26 -34.86 2.38 1.20
N TYR A 27 -35.74 2.09 2.18
CA TYR A 27 -36.41 3.13 2.97
C TYR A 27 -35.85 3.23 4.39
N VAL A 28 -34.72 3.92 4.52
CA VAL A 28 -34.23 4.36 5.85
C VAL A 28 -34.97 5.65 6.23
N PRO A 29 -35.65 5.69 7.40
CA PRO A 29 -36.34 6.90 7.85
C PRO A 29 -35.38 8.10 7.88
N LYS A 30 -35.79 9.24 7.33
CA LYS A 30 -34.92 10.44 7.25
C LYS A 30 -34.37 10.92 8.60
N LYS A 31 -35.06 10.56 9.70
CA LYS A 31 -34.68 10.85 11.08
C LYS A 31 -33.50 10.00 11.60
N ASP A 32 -33.25 8.83 11.03
CA ASP A 32 -32.22 7.90 11.51
C ASP A 32 -30.87 8.07 10.79
N TYR A 33 -30.86 8.74 9.63
CA TYR A 33 -29.62 9.03 8.88
C TYR A 33 -28.52 9.67 9.73
N PRO A 34 -28.78 10.72 10.55
CA PRO A 34 -27.72 11.36 11.33
C PRO A 34 -27.11 10.40 12.35
N GLY A 35 -27.94 9.59 13.02
CA GLY A 35 -27.48 8.63 14.03
C GLY A 35 -26.66 7.49 13.42
N MET A 36 -27.06 7.00 12.24
CA MET A 36 -26.33 5.94 11.52
C MET A 36 -24.99 6.45 10.97
N ILE A 37 -24.97 7.63 10.34
CA ILE A 37 -23.74 8.24 9.83
C ILE A 37 -22.76 8.50 10.98
N LEU A 38 -23.26 9.07 12.09
CA LEU A 38 -22.44 9.39 13.25
C LEU A 38 -21.85 8.14 13.94
N LYS A 39 -22.61 7.03 14.03
CA LYS A 39 -22.14 5.81 14.70
C LYS A 39 -21.34 4.88 13.81
N SER A 40 -21.65 4.79 12.51
CA SER A 40 -21.08 3.77 11.63
C SER A 40 -20.02 4.31 10.68
N PHE A 41 -20.13 5.57 10.23
CA PHE A 41 -19.23 6.13 9.23
C PHE A 41 -18.19 7.08 9.84
N LEU A 42 -18.62 7.92 10.79
CA LEU A 42 -17.74 8.93 11.38
C LEU A 42 -16.53 8.33 12.12
N PRO A 43 -16.64 7.25 12.93
CA PRO A 43 -15.49 6.78 13.70
C PRO A 43 -14.32 6.26 12.83
N PRO A 44 -14.54 5.41 11.81
CA PRO A 44 -13.47 5.00 10.90
C PRO A 44 -12.88 6.17 10.11
N VAL A 45 -13.71 7.11 9.65
CA VAL A 45 -13.24 8.28 8.88
C VAL A 45 -12.38 9.18 9.76
N LEU A 46 -12.83 9.49 10.98
CA LEU A 46 -12.05 10.27 11.93
C LEU A 46 -10.70 9.61 12.22
N LEU A 47 -10.65 8.28 12.41
CA LEU A 47 -9.40 7.56 12.60
C LEU A 47 -8.46 7.70 11.40
N ILE A 48 -8.96 7.46 10.19
CA ILE A 48 -8.14 7.56 8.97
C ILE A 48 -7.65 8.99 8.77
N SER A 49 -8.52 9.98 8.95
CA SER A 49 -8.19 11.40 8.84
C SER A 49 -7.19 11.83 9.92
N MET A 50 -7.30 11.31 11.14
CA MET A 50 -6.37 11.63 12.22
C MET A 50 -4.98 11.08 11.94
N ILE A 51 -4.86 9.82 11.49
CA ILE A 51 -3.57 9.19 11.18
C ILE A 51 -2.94 9.81 9.93
N LYS A 52 -3.69 9.92 8.82
CA LYS A 52 -3.14 10.48 7.58
C LYS A 52 -2.91 11.99 7.69
N GLY A 53 -3.80 12.68 8.38
CA GLY A 53 -3.69 14.12 8.60
C GLY A 53 -2.50 14.48 9.47
N SER A 54 -2.20 13.71 10.53
CA SER A 54 -1.04 13.99 11.38
C SER A 54 0.30 13.84 10.63
N ILE A 55 0.39 12.87 9.72
CA ILE A 55 1.55 12.70 8.84
C ILE A 55 1.64 13.84 7.82
N LEU A 56 0.54 14.12 7.09
CA LEU A 56 0.55 15.13 6.01
C LEU A 56 0.80 16.56 6.52
N LEU A 57 0.26 16.89 7.69
CA LEU A 57 0.46 18.19 8.34
C LEU A 57 1.80 18.30 9.08
N GLY A 58 2.61 17.24 9.09
CA GLY A 58 3.90 17.21 9.79
C GLY A 58 3.81 17.27 11.32
N ILE A 59 2.63 17.01 11.89
CA ILE A 59 2.40 17.00 13.34
C ILE A 59 3.02 15.77 13.97
N ALA A 60 3.03 14.65 13.25
CA ALA A 60 3.52 13.36 13.73
C ALA A 60 4.32 12.64 12.63
N THR A 61 5.46 12.08 13.01
CA THR A 61 6.21 11.12 12.19
C THR A 61 5.41 9.82 11.99
N PRO A 62 5.75 8.94 11.03
CA PRO A 62 5.00 7.69 10.81
C PRO A 62 4.85 6.83 12.08
N SER A 63 5.87 6.78 12.94
CA SER A 63 5.83 6.06 14.22
C SER A 63 4.85 6.71 15.21
N GLU A 64 4.88 8.04 15.33
CA GLU A 64 3.97 8.80 16.19
C GLU A 64 2.53 8.75 15.68
N ALA A 65 2.32 8.76 14.36
CA ALA A 65 1.02 8.59 13.74
C ALA A 65 0.42 7.20 14.02
N GLY A 66 1.27 6.16 14.15
CA GLY A 66 0.86 4.85 14.65
C GLY A 66 0.31 4.91 16.08
N ALA A 67 0.97 5.65 16.98
CA ALA A 67 0.48 5.88 18.34
C ALA A 67 -0.85 6.66 18.35
N VAL A 68 -1.00 7.66 17.49
CA VAL A 68 -2.26 8.41 17.30
C VAL A 68 -3.40 7.46 16.88
N GLY A 69 -3.13 6.55 15.94
CA GLY A 69 -4.10 5.53 15.51
C GLY A 69 -4.48 4.57 16.64
N ALA A 70 -3.50 4.06 17.39
CA ALA A 70 -3.72 3.17 18.53
C ALA A 70 -4.55 3.85 19.63
N PHE A 71 -4.24 5.11 19.95
CA PHE A 71 -5.01 5.92 20.88
C PHE A 71 -6.45 6.12 20.39
N GLY A 72 -6.64 6.46 19.12
CA GLY A 72 -7.97 6.61 18.55
C GLY A 72 -8.81 5.33 18.64
N VAL A 73 -8.23 4.17 18.32
CA VAL A 73 -8.91 2.86 18.44
C VAL A 73 -9.24 2.54 19.90
N LEU A 74 -8.34 2.87 20.84
CA LEU A 74 -8.58 2.71 22.27
C LEU A 74 -9.79 3.53 22.73
N VAL A 75 -9.88 4.80 22.32
CA VAL A 75 -11.04 5.67 22.61
C VAL A 75 -12.33 5.07 22.05
N LEU A 76 -12.31 4.53 20.83
CA LEU A 76 -13.48 3.85 20.26
C LEU A 76 -13.85 2.56 21.00
N ALA A 77 -12.87 1.81 21.49
CA ALA A 77 -13.10 0.60 22.27
C ALA A 77 -13.78 0.93 23.61
N ILE A 78 -13.34 2.01 24.27
CA ILE A 78 -13.95 2.53 25.51
C ILE A 78 -15.38 3.01 25.24
N ALA A 79 -15.59 3.82 24.20
CA ALA A 79 -16.90 4.34 23.83
C ALA A 79 -17.91 3.22 23.52
N ASN A 80 -17.44 2.13 22.89
CA ASN A 80 -18.26 0.96 22.59
C ASN A 80 -18.38 -0.04 23.76
N ARG A 81 -17.77 0.24 24.93
CA ARG A 81 -17.73 -0.63 26.11
C ARG A 81 -17.19 -2.04 25.82
N ARG A 82 -16.21 -2.14 24.91
CA ARG A 82 -15.59 -3.41 24.51
C ARG A 82 -14.20 -3.61 25.10
N LEU A 83 -13.68 -2.63 25.86
CA LEU A 83 -12.35 -2.70 26.44
C LEU A 83 -12.32 -3.71 27.60
N THR A 84 -11.64 -4.83 27.40
CA THR A 84 -11.37 -5.84 28.43
C THR A 84 -9.86 -6.06 28.56
N TYR A 85 -9.42 -6.50 29.75
CA TYR A 85 -8.01 -6.81 29.98
C TYR A 85 -7.49 -7.89 29.02
N GLU A 86 -8.30 -8.92 28.79
CA GLU A 86 -8.00 -10.01 27.84
C GLU A 86 -7.80 -9.50 26.42
N MET A 87 -8.63 -8.55 25.96
CA MET A 87 -8.49 -7.95 24.64
C MET A 87 -7.18 -7.15 24.53
N VAL A 88 -6.86 -6.33 25.53
CA VAL A 88 -5.60 -5.56 25.55
C VAL A 88 -4.40 -6.50 25.55
N GLN A 89 -4.40 -7.52 26.41
CA GLN A 89 -3.32 -8.51 26.48
C GLN A 89 -3.17 -9.28 25.16
N GLY A 90 -4.28 -9.70 24.54
CA GLY A 90 -4.28 -10.41 23.26
C GLY A 90 -3.73 -9.55 22.12
N VAL A 91 -4.12 -8.27 22.05
CA VAL A 91 -3.62 -7.32 21.05
C VAL A 91 -2.13 -7.04 21.27
N CYS A 92 -1.69 -6.83 22.51
CA CYS A 92 -0.26 -6.64 22.83
C CYS A 92 0.57 -7.85 22.42
N HIS A 93 0.16 -9.08 22.73
CA HIS A 93 0.90 -10.29 22.38
C HIS A 93 0.96 -10.49 20.86
N THR A 94 -0.15 -10.25 20.16
CA THR A 94 -0.20 -10.37 18.69
C THR A 94 0.68 -9.31 18.02
N SER A 95 0.59 -8.07 18.48
CA SER A 95 1.39 -6.95 17.98
C SER A 95 2.88 -7.19 18.25
N ALA A 96 3.25 -7.60 19.46
CA ALA A 96 4.63 -7.90 19.82
C ALA A 96 5.20 -9.02 18.94
N ARG A 97 4.43 -10.09 18.68
CA ARG A 97 4.87 -11.18 17.81
C ARG A 97 5.15 -10.71 16.38
N THR A 98 4.24 -9.92 15.78
CA THR A 98 4.43 -9.36 14.44
C THR A 98 5.64 -8.42 14.41
N ILE A 99 5.78 -7.55 15.40
CA ILE A 99 6.90 -6.62 15.53
C ILE A 99 8.23 -7.39 15.67
N SER A 100 8.30 -8.44 16.48
CA SER A 100 9.51 -9.25 16.65
C SER A 100 9.95 -9.91 15.34
N MET A 101 9.01 -10.42 14.54
CA MET A 101 9.32 -10.98 13.23
C MET A 101 9.91 -9.91 12.30
N ILE A 102 9.27 -8.75 12.24
CA ILE A 102 9.75 -7.61 11.43
C ILE A 102 11.15 -7.19 11.88
N PHE A 103 11.37 -6.91 13.16
CA PHE A 103 12.67 -6.47 13.69
C PHE A 103 13.79 -7.45 13.40
N PHE A 104 13.54 -8.75 13.50
CA PHE A 104 14.54 -9.76 13.18
C PHE A 104 15.00 -9.63 11.72
N ILE A 105 14.07 -9.43 10.80
CA ILE A 105 14.38 -9.24 9.38
C ILE A 105 15.11 -7.91 9.16
N ILE A 106 14.69 -6.81 9.81
CA ILE A 106 15.40 -5.53 9.71
C ILE A 106 16.86 -5.68 10.13
N VAL A 107 17.13 -6.37 11.25
CA VAL A 107 18.49 -6.60 11.74
C VAL A 107 19.31 -7.40 10.73
N SER A 108 18.77 -8.51 10.21
CA SER A 108 19.45 -9.33 9.20
C SER A 108 19.70 -8.57 7.89
N ALA A 109 18.70 -7.85 7.38
CA ALA A 109 18.79 -7.07 6.15
C ALA A 109 19.79 -5.91 6.29
N THR A 110 19.81 -5.23 7.44
CA THR A 110 20.76 -4.14 7.70
C THR A 110 22.19 -4.66 7.78
N CYS A 111 22.41 -5.80 8.45
CA CYS A 111 23.71 -6.46 8.49
C CYS A 111 24.18 -6.85 7.08
N PHE A 112 23.29 -7.46 6.28
CA PHE A 112 23.55 -7.79 4.88
C PHE A 112 23.90 -6.55 4.06
N ALA A 113 23.07 -5.51 4.08
CA ALA A 113 23.27 -4.28 3.31
C ALA A 113 24.57 -3.58 3.68
N TYR A 114 24.94 -3.56 4.97
CA TYR A 114 26.19 -2.99 5.43
C TYR A 114 27.40 -3.76 4.90
N VAL A 115 27.42 -5.09 5.05
CA VAL A 115 28.52 -5.94 4.56
C VAL A 115 28.61 -5.89 3.04
N TYR A 116 27.47 -6.00 2.35
CA TYR A 116 27.37 -5.93 0.90
C TYR A 116 27.98 -4.64 0.34
N ARG A 117 27.62 -3.49 0.90
CA ARG A 117 28.16 -2.19 0.49
C ARG A 117 29.62 -1.99 0.91
N SER A 118 30.01 -2.51 2.07
CA SER A 118 31.42 -2.47 2.50
C SER A 118 32.34 -3.29 1.60
N LEU A 119 31.81 -4.28 0.88
CA LEU A 119 32.52 -5.08 -0.11
C LEU A 119 32.47 -4.49 -1.53
N GLY A 120 31.88 -3.30 -1.73
CA GLY A 120 31.72 -2.66 -3.04
C GLY A 120 30.60 -3.28 -3.89
N GLY A 121 29.56 -3.82 -3.26
CA GLY A 121 28.43 -4.42 -3.96
C GLY A 121 27.68 -3.45 -4.89
N ASP A 122 27.65 -2.17 -4.52
CA ASP A 122 27.15 -1.06 -5.33
C ASP A 122 27.92 -0.92 -6.65
N ASP A 123 29.26 -0.92 -6.60
CA ASP A 123 30.10 -0.86 -7.80
C ASP A 123 29.88 -2.08 -8.72
N ILE A 124 29.70 -3.27 -8.13
CA ILE A 124 29.47 -4.51 -8.89
C ILE A 124 28.15 -4.44 -9.66
N VAL A 125 27.08 -3.99 -9.02
CA VAL A 125 25.76 -3.92 -9.67
C VAL A 125 25.72 -2.79 -10.70
N GLU A 126 26.35 -1.66 -10.42
CA GLU A 126 26.54 -0.58 -11.40
C GLU A 126 27.28 -1.09 -12.63
N HIS A 127 28.43 -1.77 -12.46
CA HIS A 127 29.18 -2.35 -13.57
C HIS A 127 28.40 -3.43 -14.32
N LEU A 128 27.65 -4.29 -13.64
CA LEU A 128 26.81 -5.31 -14.26
C LEU A 128 25.74 -4.68 -15.16
N ILE A 129 25.18 -3.55 -14.74
CA ILE A 129 24.16 -2.82 -15.50
C ILE A 129 24.78 -2.07 -16.67
N LEU A 130 25.87 -1.33 -16.46
CA LEU A 130 26.58 -0.65 -17.54
C LEU A 130 27.11 -1.63 -18.60
N SER A 131 27.46 -2.86 -18.20
CA SER A 131 27.89 -3.92 -19.11
C SER A 131 26.75 -4.75 -19.71
N SER A 132 25.54 -4.71 -19.13
CA SER A 132 24.37 -5.43 -19.65
C SER A 132 23.83 -4.88 -20.97
N GLY A 133 24.14 -3.61 -21.28
CA GLY A 133 23.61 -2.91 -22.44
C GLY A 133 22.14 -2.48 -22.31
N PHE A 134 21.53 -2.60 -21.11
CA PHE A 134 20.17 -2.13 -20.88
C PHE A 134 20.07 -0.61 -20.92
N ASP A 135 19.01 -0.11 -21.54
CA ASP A 135 18.61 1.30 -21.44
C ASP A 135 17.97 1.60 -20.07
N SER A 136 17.93 2.88 -19.66
CA SER A 136 17.33 3.33 -18.39
C SER A 136 15.90 2.80 -18.18
N TRP A 137 15.11 2.76 -19.26
CA TRP A 137 13.74 2.26 -19.24
C TRP A 137 13.65 0.75 -19.04
N GLU A 138 14.52 -0.01 -19.72
CA GLU A 138 14.54 -1.47 -19.64
C GLU A 138 14.92 -1.93 -18.24
N LEU A 139 15.90 -1.25 -17.64
CA LEU A 139 16.29 -1.47 -16.27
C LEU A 139 15.16 -1.12 -15.29
N LEU A 140 14.48 0.02 -15.47
CA LEU A 140 13.34 0.38 -14.61
C LEU A 140 12.24 -0.69 -14.66
N ILE A 141 11.90 -1.17 -15.87
CA ILE A 141 10.90 -2.22 -16.07
C ILE A 141 11.35 -3.54 -15.41
N LEU A 142 12.63 -3.90 -15.56
CA LEU A 142 13.20 -5.08 -14.91
C LEU A 142 13.10 -4.97 -13.39
N LEU A 143 13.42 -3.81 -12.81
CA LEU A 143 13.30 -3.57 -11.37
C LEU A 143 11.85 -3.66 -10.89
N MET A 144 10.89 -3.13 -11.66
CA MET A 144 9.47 -3.29 -11.37
C MET A 144 9.05 -4.76 -11.42
N ALA A 145 9.51 -5.52 -12.41
CA ALA A 145 9.20 -6.94 -12.54
C ALA A 145 9.80 -7.78 -11.39
N ILE A 146 11.06 -7.56 -11.04
CA ILE A 146 11.72 -8.25 -9.92
C ILE A 146 11.01 -7.93 -8.61
N THR A 147 10.70 -6.66 -8.36
CA THR A 147 9.97 -6.23 -7.15
C THR A 147 8.59 -6.87 -7.07
N PHE A 148 7.86 -6.91 -8.20
CA PHE A 148 6.55 -7.55 -8.26
C PHE A 148 6.62 -9.05 -7.92
N MET A 149 7.62 -9.75 -8.48
CA MET A 149 7.85 -11.17 -8.21
C MET A 149 8.28 -11.45 -6.77
N LEU A 150 9.16 -10.62 -6.20
CA LEU A 150 9.55 -10.72 -4.79
C LEU A 150 8.34 -10.55 -3.86
N GLY A 151 7.39 -9.69 -4.25
CA GLY A 151 6.12 -9.48 -3.57
C GLY A 151 5.24 -10.72 -3.41
N PHE A 152 5.52 -11.81 -4.13
CA PHE A 152 4.83 -13.07 -3.92
C PHE A 152 5.34 -13.86 -2.70
N PHE A 153 6.56 -13.57 -2.24
CA PHE A 153 7.22 -14.36 -1.19
C PHE A 153 7.52 -13.54 0.07
N LEU A 154 7.76 -12.24 -0.09
CA LEU A 154 8.19 -11.33 0.96
C LEU A 154 7.15 -10.24 1.22
N ASP A 155 7.10 -9.74 2.45
CA ASP A 155 6.33 -8.58 2.88
C ASP A 155 6.91 -7.29 2.27
N TRP A 156 6.08 -6.25 2.16
CA TRP A 156 6.50 -4.94 1.63
C TRP A 156 7.64 -4.35 2.45
N ILE A 157 7.66 -4.55 3.78
CA ILE A 157 8.72 -4.04 4.65
C ILE A 157 10.06 -4.68 4.27
N GLU A 158 10.09 -6.00 4.11
CA GLU A 158 11.29 -6.76 3.74
C GLU A 158 11.83 -6.33 2.37
N ILE A 159 10.94 -6.24 1.38
CA ILE A 159 11.32 -5.83 0.03
C ILE A 159 11.86 -4.40 0.05
N THR A 160 11.23 -3.50 0.79
CA THR A 160 11.68 -2.10 0.91
C THR A 160 13.08 -2.02 1.51
N LEU A 161 13.37 -2.81 2.54
CA LEU A 161 14.68 -2.83 3.21
C LEU A 161 15.79 -3.48 2.38
N ILE A 162 15.45 -4.35 1.43
CA ILE A 162 16.42 -4.99 0.53
C ILE A 162 16.59 -4.16 -0.75
N VAL A 163 15.49 -3.83 -1.43
CA VAL A 163 15.49 -3.23 -2.76
C VAL A 163 15.87 -1.76 -2.73
N LEU A 164 15.33 -0.96 -1.80
CA LEU A 164 15.59 0.48 -1.82
C LEU A 164 17.06 0.82 -1.58
N PRO A 165 17.77 0.27 -0.56
CA PRO A 165 19.16 0.63 -0.34
C PRO A 165 20.09 0.24 -1.50
N VAL A 166 19.77 -0.84 -2.20
CA VAL A 166 20.57 -1.36 -3.31
C VAL A 166 20.27 -0.62 -4.61
N PHE A 167 18.98 -0.43 -4.95
CA PHE A 167 18.58 0.06 -6.27
C PHE A 167 18.20 1.53 -6.32
N ALA A 168 17.81 2.17 -5.20
CA ALA A 168 17.54 3.61 -5.20
C ALA A 168 18.74 4.46 -5.65
N PRO A 169 19.98 4.27 -5.13
CA PRO A 169 21.12 5.06 -5.61
C PRO A 169 21.41 4.81 -7.09
N LEU A 170 21.14 3.58 -7.55
CA LEU A 170 21.32 3.21 -8.94
C LEU A 170 20.32 3.92 -9.86
N VAL A 171 19.02 3.91 -9.51
CA VAL A 171 17.98 4.56 -10.30
C VAL A 171 18.18 6.07 -10.39
N THR A 172 18.74 6.71 -9.35
CA THR A 172 19.09 8.14 -9.40
C THR A 172 20.21 8.48 -10.37
N GLY A 173 21.04 7.51 -10.74
CA GLY A 173 22.08 7.66 -11.76
C GLY A 173 21.57 7.51 -13.19
N LEU A 174 20.34 7.01 -13.38
CA LEU A 174 19.76 6.78 -14.70
C LEU A 174 19.31 8.10 -15.34
N ASP A 175 19.45 8.16 -16.66
CA ASP A 175 18.96 9.28 -17.46
C ASP A 175 17.66 8.91 -18.15
N PHE A 176 16.59 9.65 -17.83
CA PHE A 176 15.27 9.51 -18.46
C PHE A 176 14.98 10.67 -19.42
N GLY A 177 15.99 11.48 -19.78
CA GLY A 177 15.84 12.67 -20.61
C GLY A 177 14.96 13.73 -19.96
N ASP A 178 14.16 14.42 -20.78
CA ASP A 178 13.24 15.49 -20.31
C ASP A 178 11.97 14.96 -19.63
N HIS A 179 11.85 13.64 -19.46
CA HIS A 179 10.65 13.01 -18.89
C HIS A 179 10.44 13.36 -17.41
N ILE A 180 11.53 13.47 -16.66
CA ILE A 180 11.52 13.76 -15.24
C ILE A 180 12.78 14.52 -14.83
N ALA A 181 12.64 15.50 -13.94
CA ALA A 181 13.78 16.22 -13.39
C ALA A 181 14.64 15.28 -12.54
N LYS A 182 15.97 15.39 -12.63
CA LYS A 182 16.91 14.51 -11.90
C LYS A 182 16.65 14.43 -10.39
N ASN A 183 16.27 15.55 -9.78
CA ASN A 183 15.94 15.62 -8.35
C ASN A 183 14.65 14.86 -7.99
N ASP A 184 13.74 14.69 -8.95
CA ASP A 184 12.45 14.03 -8.75
C ASP A 184 12.51 12.52 -8.98
N ILE A 185 13.58 12.01 -9.61
CA ILE A 185 13.72 10.60 -10.00
C ILE A 185 13.53 9.68 -8.79
N VAL A 186 14.16 10.02 -7.66
CA VAL A 186 14.06 9.18 -6.45
C VAL A 186 12.63 9.15 -5.92
N PHE A 187 11.92 10.29 -5.89
CA PHE A 187 10.55 10.35 -5.40
C PHE A 187 9.58 9.61 -6.33
N TRP A 188 9.75 9.78 -7.63
CA TRP A 188 8.97 9.04 -8.63
C TRP A 188 9.21 7.54 -8.55
N PHE A 189 10.47 7.11 -8.43
CA PHE A 189 10.82 5.71 -8.22
C PHE A 189 10.18 5.15 -6.94
N LEU A 190 10.24 5.88 -5.82
CA LEU A 190 9.60 5.48 -4.57
C LEU A 190 8.08 5.34 -4.71
N ILE A 191 7.43 6.22 -5.49
CA ILE A 191 6.00 6.13 -5.78
C ILE A 191 5.69 4.90 -6.65
N LEU A 192 6.49 4.64 -7.69
CA LEU A 192 6.33 3.46 -8.54
C LEU A 192 6.48 2.17 -7.70
N MET A 193 7.50 2.12 -6.85
CA MET A 193 7.71 1.04 -5.88
C MET A 193 6.51 0.89 -4.95
N ALA A 194 5.98 1.98 -4.39
CA ALA A 194 4.81 1.93 -3.52
C ALA A 194 3.56 1.38 -4.22
N ILE A 195 3.29 1.80 -5.46
CA ILE A 195 2.15 1.29 -6.26
C ILE A 195 2.36 -0.20 -6.59
N ASN A 196 3.59 -0.58 -6.96
CA ASN A 196 3.95 -1.95 -7.30
C ASN A 196 3.81 -2.89 -6.09
N LEU A 197 4.35 -2.51 -4.93
CA LEU A 197 4.21 -3.25 -3.67
C LEU A 197 2.75 -3.34 -3.22
N GLN A 198 1.94 -2.30 -3.43
CA GLN A 198 0.50 -2.40 -3.15
C GLN A 198 -0.19 -3.45 -4.04
N THR A 199 0.29 -3.64 -5.26
CA THR A 199 -0.25 -4.61 -6.23
C THR A 199 0.12 -6.04 -5.86
N SER A 200 1.35 -6.26 -5.37
CA SER A 200 1.76 -7.59 -4.89
C SER A 200 0.94 -8.03 -3.67
N PHE A 201 0.55 -7.11 -2.79
CA PHE A 201 -0.31 -7.37 -1.62
C PHE A 201 -1.73 -7.84 -1.98
N LEU A 202 -2.14 -7.65 -3.23
CA LEU A 202 -3.42 -8.07 -3.77
C LEU A 202 -3.32 -9.33 -4.64
N THR A 203 -2.12 -9.86 -4.86
CA THR A 203 -1.88 -10.99 -5.76
C THR A 203 -1.51 -12.25 -4.95
N PRO A 204 -2.15 -13.42 -5.19
CA PRO A 204 -1.72 -14.68 -4.58
C PRO A 204 -0.26 -15.01 -4.93
N PRO A 205 0.52 -15.67 -4.05
CA PRO A 205 0.14 -16.49 -2.88
C PRO A 205 0.11 -15.76 -1.53
N PHE A 206 0.63 -14.53 -1.44
CA PHE A 206 0.75 -13.74 -0.20
C PHE A 206 -0.24 -12.55 -0.14
N GLY A 207 -1.43 -12.71 -0.73
CA GLY A 207 -2.46 -11.68 -0.72
C GLY A 207 -3.14 -11.52 0.65
N PHE A 208 -2.46 -10.90 1.63
CA PHE A 208 -2.97 -10.72 3.01
C PHE A 208 -4.36 -10.10 3.04
N ALA A 209 -4.63 -9.12 2.17
CA ALA A 209 -5.95 -8.50 2.06
C ALA A 209 -7.03 -9.50 1.59
N LEU A 210 -6.67 -10.46 0.72
CA LEU A 210 -7.57 -11.50 0.24
C LEU A 210 -7.88 -12.52 1.35
N PHE A 211 -6.87 -12.88 2.16
CA PHE A 211 -7.06 -13.76 3.30
C PHE A 211 -7.85 -13.10 4.43
N TYR A 212 -7.63 -11.81 4.66
CA TYR A 212 -8.44 -11.02 5.59
C TYR A 212 -9.90 -10.97 5.13
N MET A 213 -10.14 -10.68 3.84
CA MET A 213 -11.47 -10.74 3.25
C MET A 213 -12.09 -12.13 3.40
N LYS A 214 -11.33 -13.20 3.18
CA LYS A 214 -11.83 -14.57 3.39
C LYS A 214 -12.16 -14.86 4.86
N GLY A 215 -11.43 -14.26 5.81
CA GLY A 215 -11.66 -14.40 7.25
C GLY A 215 -12.98 -13.76 7.71
N ILE A 216 -13.41 -12.68 7.07
CA ILE A 216 -14.69 -12.01 7.36
C ILE A 216 -15.85 -12.48 6.46
N ALA A 217 -15.54 -13.05 5.29
CA ALA A 217 -16.55 -13.48 4.33
C ALA A 217 -17.29 -14.75 4.82
N PRO A 218 -18.60 -14.88 4.48
CA PRO A 218 -19.37 -16.09 4.75
C PRO A 218 -18.68 -17.36 4.24
N LYS A 219 -18.94 -18.51 4.88
CA LYS A 219 -18.25 -19.78 4.56
C LYS A 219 -18.49 -20.21 3.11
N GLU A 220 -19.60 -19.80 2.53
CA GLU A 220 -20.06 -20.05 1.16
C GLU A 220 -19.12 -19.41 0.11
N VAL A 221 -18.45 -18.31 0.45
CA VAL A 221 -17.55 -17.61 -0.47
C VAL A 221 -16.21 -18.34 -0.53
N LYS A 222 -15.97 -19.09 -1.61
CA LYS A 222 -14.68 -19.74 -1.86
C LYS A 222 -13.59 -18.70 -2.11
N ILE A 223 -12.36 -18.99 -1.66
CA ILE A 223 -11.19 -18.13 -1.91
C ILE A 223 -10.95 -17.88 -3.40
N GLN A 224 -11.27 -18.86 -4.24
CA GLN A 224 -11.19 -18.76 -5.71
C GLN A 224 -12.11 -17.65 -6.26
N SER A 225 -13.26 -17.40 -5.63
CA SER A 225 -14.15 -16.30 -6.01
C SER A 225 -13.53 -14.95 -5.66
N ILE A 226 -12.84 -14.86 -4.53
CA ILE A 226 -12.09 -13.67 -4.11
C ILE A 226 -10.93 -13.42 -5.08
N TYR A 227 -10.20 -14.48 -5.48
CA TYR A 227 -9.10 -14.38 -6.45
C TYR A 227 -9.58 -13.90 -7.82
N LYS A 228 -10.69 -14.43 -8.32
CA LYS A 228 -11.29 -13.93 -9.57
C LYS A 228 -11.77 -12.49 -9.44
N GLY A 229 -12.29 -12.12 -8.26
CA GLY A 229 -12.79 -10.77 -7.98
C GLY A 229 -11.70 -9.70 -7.96
N ILE A 230 -10.46 -10.05 -7.60
CA ILE A 230 -9.36 -9.07 -7.51
C ILE A 230 -8.66 -8.80 -8.86
N ILE A 231 -8.74 -9.73 -9.83
CA ILE A 231 -8.07 -9.60 -11.14
C ILE A 231 -8.32 -8.23 -11.80
N PRO A 232 -9.55 -7.71 -11.89
CA PRO A 232 -9.79 -6.40 -12.49
C PRO A 232 -9.11 -5.26 -11.73
N PHE A 233 -9.02 -5.35 -10.40
CA PHE A 233 -8.35 -4.34 -9.58
C PHE A 233 -6.83 -4.38 -9.76
N VAL A 234 -6.23 -5.57 -9.88
CA VAL A 234 -4.80 -5.72 -10.22
C VAL A 234 -4.52 -5.12 -11.59
N ILE A 235 -5.37 -5.38 -12.59
CA ILE A 235 -5.23 -4.77 -13.92
C ILE A 235 -5.31 -3.24 -13.84
N LEU A 236 -6.26 -2.69 -13.06
CA LEU A 236 -6.37 -1.25 -12.86
C LEU A 236 -5.15 -0.66 -12.11
N GLN A 237 -4.53 -1.40 -11.20
CA GLN A 237 -3.29 -0.98 -10.57
C GLN A 237 -2.13 -0.97 -11.54
N LEU A 238 -1.98 -2.01 -12.38
CA LEU A 238 -0.95 -2.04 -13.41
C LEU A 238 -1.15 -0.89 -14.41
N ILE A 239 -2.39 -0.58 -14.79
CA ILE A 239 -2.71 0.60 -15.59
C ILE A 239 -2.29 1.88 -14.84
N GLY A 240 -2.62 2.00 -13.56
CA GLY A 240 -2.21 3.14 -12.73
C GLY A 240 -0.69 3.29 -12.64
N LEU A 241 0.04 2.18 -12.46
CA LEU A 241 1.50 2.12 -12.45
C LEU A 241 2.06 2.59 -13.79
N SER A 242 1.58 2.04 -14.91
CA SER A 242 1.99 2.44 -16.26
C SER A 242 1.67 3.91 -16.54
N MET A 243 0.55 4.43 -16.03
CA MET A 243 0.20 5.85 -16.15
C MET A 243 1.17 6.74 -15.38
N VAL A 244 1.55 6.37 -14.15
CA VAL A 244 2.54 7.13 -13.36
C VAL A 244 3.93 7.00 -13.98
N MET A 245 4.26 5.85 -14.59
CA MET A 245 5.49 5.68 -15.35
C MET A 245 5.53 6.62 -16.56
N TRP A 246 4.44 6.73 -17.32
CA TRP A 246 4.39 7.58 -18.50
C TRP A 246 4.20 9.07 -18.18
N LYS A 247 3.53 9.42 -17.07
CA LYS A 247 3.35 10.82 -16.65
C LYS A 247 3.65 10.97 -15.16
N PRO A 248 4.90 11.26 -14.80
CA PRO A 248 5.33 11.43 -13.40
C PRO A 248 4.51 12.50 -12.66
N ASN A 249 4.13 13.57 -13.36
CA ASN A 249 3.34 14.66 -12.79
C ASN A 249 1.98 14.21 -12.22
N ILE A 250 1.41 13.08 -12.66
CA ILE A 250 0.17 12.54 -12.05
C ILE A 250 0.37 12.29 -10.55
N ALA A 251 1.55 11.80 -10.16
CA ALA A 251 1.84 11.50 -8.77
C ALA A 251 2.61 12.63 -8.06
N LEU A 252 3.47 13.34 -8.78
CA LEU A 252 4.29 14.42 -8.21
C LEU A 252 3.54 15.73 -8.04
N TRP A 253 2.39 15.94 -8.70
CA TRP A 253 1.66 17.22 -8.67
C TRP A 253 1.30 17.67 -7.26
N LEU A 254 0.78 16.76 -6.42
CA LEU A 254 0.39 17.12 -5.04
C LEU A 254 1.61 17.50 -4.22
N MET A 255 2.69 16.73 -4.34
CA MET A 255 3.95 17.02 -3.65
C MET A 255 4.45 18.40 -4.01
N LYS A 256 4.56 18.71 -5.31
CA LYS A 256 5.02 20.01 -5.83
C LYS A 256 4.11 21.19 -5.46
N SER A 257 2.82 20.94 -5.23
CA SER A 257 1.86 21.99 -4.89
C SER A 257 1.79 22.28 -3.39
N VAL A 258 2.12 21.30 -2.55
CA VAL A 258 1.97 21.38 -1.08
C VAL A 258 3.31 21.63 -0.40
N TYR A 259 4.38 21.05 -0.93
CA TYR A 259 5.74 21.17 -0.43
C TYR A 259 6.54 21.91 -1.50
N ASP A 260 6.78 23.21 -1.31
CA ASP A 260 7.62 24.02 -2.19
C ASP A 260 9.01 23.38 -2.30
N TYR A 261 9.24 22.68 -3.41
CA TYR A 261 10.51 22.08 -3.81
C TYR A 261 10.87 22.52 -5.23
#